data_AF-A0A449IRD7-F1
#
_entry.id   AF-A0A449IRD7-F1
#
_cell.length_a   1.000
_cell.length_b   1.000
_cell.length_c   1.000
_cell.angle_alpha   90.00
_cell.angle_beta   90.00
_cell.angle_gamma   90.00
#
_symmetry.space_group_name_H-M   'P 1'
#
loop_
_entity.id
_entity.type
_entity.pdbx_description
1 polymer ?
#
loop_
_entity_poly.entity_id
_entity_poly.type
_entity_poly.pdbx_seq_one_letter_code
_entity_poly.pdbx_strand_id
1 'polypeptide(L)'
;MFLAMRRILLKFSVRRVLMFSFILAALRWLLLGSFAEHLWVLLLAQLLHAATFGSFHASAMTFVQRSFGPGQQGQGQALYATLAGIGGAVGALYSGYSWNTLGPAFTFSMASVAALAAAVIIATRLQEDRP
;
A
#
# COMPACT_ATOMS: atom_id res chain seq x y z
N MET A 1 -6.77 10.64 10.81
CA MET A 1 -6.97 9.57 9.81
C MET A 1 -7.30 8.21 10.43
N PHE A 2 -6.50 7.67 11.36
CA PHE A 2 -6.75 6.36 12.00
C PHE A 2 -8.11 6.26 12.72
N LEU A 3 -8.59 7.35 13.34
CA LEU A 3 -9.94 7.39 13.93
C LEU A 3 -11.06 7.19 12.90
N ALA A 4 -10.88 7.65 11.66
CA ALA A 4 -11.84 7.44 10.58
C ALA A 4 -11.82 6.00 10.06
N MET A 5 -10.66 5.34 10.12
CA MET A 5 -10.52 3.96 9.63
C MET A 5 -11.37 2.97 10.41
N ARG A 6 -11.59 3.18 11.72
CA ARG A 6 -12.54 2.36 12.49
C ARG A 6 -13.94 2.39 11.86
N ARG A 7 -14.44 3.57 11.47
CA ARG A 7 -15.77 3.70 10.84
C ARG A 7 -15.81 3.07 9.44
N ILE A 8 -14.71 3.19 8.69
CA ILE A 8 -14.59 2.62 7.34
C ILE A 8 -14.58 1.09 7.42
N LEU A 9 -13.79 0.49 8.31
CA LEU A 9 -13.69 -0.97 8.46
C LEU A 9 -14.95 -1.62 9.06
N LEU A 10 -15.84 -0.84 9.67
CA LEU A 10 -17.19 -1.30 10.05
C LEU A 10 -18.15 -1.38 8.86
N LYS A 11 -17.89 -0.64 7.79
CA LYS A 11 -18.75 -0.56 6.60
C LYS A 11 -18.20 -1.32 5.38
N PHE A 12 -16.89 -1.46 5.29
CA PHE A 12 -16.19 -2.06 4.15
C PHE A 12 -15.27 -3.19 4.61
N SER A 13 -15.23 -4.27 3.83
CA SER A 13 -14.33 -5.40 4.09
C SER A 13 -12.87 -4.98 3.96
N VAL A 14 -11.99 -5.63 4.73
CA VAL A 14 -10.53 -5.45 4.68
C VAL A 14 -10.00 -5.57 3.25
N ARG A 15 -10.53 -6.52 2.48
CA ARG A 15 -10.21 -6.73 1.07
C ARG A 15 -10.47 -5.49 0.21
N ARG A 16 -11.66 -4.90 0.31
CA ARG A 16 -12.03 -3.71 -0.48
C ARG A 16 -11.16 -2.52 -0.12
N VAL A 17 -10.88 -2.33 1.16
CA VAL A 17 -10.05 -1.22 1.63
C VAL A 17 -8.59 -1.39 1.17
N LEU A 18 -8.02 -2.59 1.26
CA LEU A 18 -6.68 -2.88 0.75
C LEU A 18 -6.58 -2.70 -0.77
N MET A 19 -7.55 -3.23 -1.52
CA MET A 19 -7.58 -3.10 -2.98
C MET A 19 -7.63 -1.62 -3.40
N PHE A 20 -8.52 -0.83 -2.79
CA PHE A 20 -8.60 0.60 -3.06
C PHE A 20 -7.33 1.35 -2.66
N SER A 21 -6.73 0.99 -1.52
CA SER A 21 -5.45 1.54 -1.07
C SER A 21 -4.33 1.30 -2.10
N PHE A 22 -4.25 0.11 -2.69
CA PHE A 22 -3.26 -0.18 -3.71
C PHE A 22 -3.53 0.56 -5.03
N ILE A 23 -4.80 0.72 -5.43
CA ILE A 23 -5.16 1.53 -6.61
C ILE A 23 -4.77 3.00 -6.40
N LEU A 24 -5.05 3.58 -5.23
CA LEU A 24 -4.62 4.94 -4.91
C LEU A 24 -3.10 5.09 -4.87
N ALA A 25 -2.38 4.07 -4.38
CA ALA A 25 -0.92 4.06 -4.37
C ALA A 25 -0.37 4.04 -5.80
N ALA A 26 -0.96 3.24 -6.70
CA ALA A 26 -0.59 3.20 -8.11
C ALA A 26 -0.80 4.55 -8.78
N LEU A 27 -1.99 5.13 -8.62
CA LEU A 27 -2.30 6.47 -9.14
C LEU A 27 -1.32 7.52 -8.62
N ARG A 28 -1.02 7.49 -7.32
CA ARG A 28 -0.06 8.41 -6.71
C ARG A 28 1.33 8.29 -7.33
N TRP A 29 1.85 7.07 -7.49
CA TRP A 29 3.16 6.88 -8.10
C TRP A 29 3.19 7.30 -9.56
N LEU A 30 2.12 7.03 -10.32
CA LEU A 30 1.99 7.51 -11.70
C LEU A 30 2.02 9.05 -11.78
N LEU A 31 1.28 9.72 -10.88
CA LEU A 31 1.28 11.19 -10.79
C LEU A 31 2.68 11.75 -10.47
N LEU A 32 3.42 11.12 -9.54
CA LEU A 32 4.81 11.52 -9.25
C LEU A 32 5.75 11.30 -10.45
N GLY A 33 5.54 10.22 -11.22
CA GLY A 33 6.38 9.92 -12.38
C GLY A 33 6.16 10.87 -13.55
N SER A 34 4.94 11.38 -13.71
CA SER A 34 4.54 12.12 -14.91
C SER A 34 4.39 13.63 -14.72
N PHE A 35 4.18 14.11 -13.50
CA PHE A 35 3.75 15.49 -13.24
C PHE A 35 4.37 16.09 -11.97
N ALA A 36 5.58 15.66 -11.60
CA ALA A 36 6.27 16.11 -10.38
C ALA A 36 6.57 17.62 -10.36
N GLU A 37 6.64 18.26 -11.53
CA GLU A 37 6.88 19.69 -11.71
C GLU A 37 5.69 20.57 -11.29
N HIS A 38 4.50 19.98 -11.13
CA HIS A 38 3.29 20.72 -10.76
C HIS A 38 3.01 20.61 -9.25
N LEU A 39 3.16 21.74 -8.53
CA LEU A 39 2.94 21.79 -7.07
C LEU A 39 1.57 21.22 -6.64
N TRP A 40 0.50 21.52 -7.38
CA TRP A 40 -0.83 21.01 -7.08
C TRP A 40 -0.92 19.48 -7.16
N VAL A 41 -0.17 18.87 -8.10
CA VAL A 41 -0.09 17.42 -8.21
C VAL A 41 0.68 16.83 -7.03
N LEU A 42 1.77 17.48 -6.61
CA LEU A 42 2.50 17.07 -5.40
C LEU A 42 1.61 17.13 -4.16
N LEU A 43 0.82 18.19 -3.99
CA LEU A 43 -0.14 18.31 -2.87
C LEU A 43 -1.18 17.19 -2.92
N LEU A 44 -1.77 16.92 -4.08
CA LEU A 44 -2.69 15.80 -4.28
C LEU A 44 -2.02 14.47 -3.94
N ALA A 45 -0.78 14.26 -4.40
CA ALA A 45 -0.03 13.04 -4.14
C ALA A 45 0.26 12.85 -2.65
N GLN A 46 0.48 13.92 -1.88
CA GLN A 46 0.62 13.85 -0.43
C GLN A 46 -0.69 13.48 0.27
N LEU A 47 -1.84 13.97 -0.23
CA LEU A 47 -3.15 13.54 0.28
C LEU A 47 -3.41 12.06 -0.01
N LEU A 48 -3.08 11.60 -1.23
CA LEU A 48 -3.14 10.19 -1.59
C LEU A 48 -2.16 9.36 -0.74
N HIS A 49 -0.97 9.87 -0.44
CA HIS A 49 -0.01 9.21 0.43
C HIS A 49 -0.56 9.04 1.84
N ALA A 50 -1.15 10.10 2.41
CA ALA A 50 -1.82 10.01 3.69
C ALA A 50 -2.93 8.96 3.62
N ALA A 51 -3.87 9.07 2.68
CA ALA A 51 -4.98 8.12 2.53
C ALA A 51 -4.48 6.67 2.48
N THR A 52 -3.55 6.37 1.58
CA THR A 52 -2.96 5.04 1.39
C THR A 52 -2.26 4.53 2.64
N PHE A 53 -1.48 5.37 3.34
CA PHE A 53 -0.76 4.97 4.54
C PHE A 53 -1.68 4.36 5.60
N GLY A 54 -2.75 5.06 5.97
CA GLY A 54 -3.63 4.55 7.04
C GLY A 54 -4.70 3.59 6.57
N SER A 55 -5.18 3.66 5.32
CA SER A 55 -6.06 2.61 4.80
C SER A 55 -5.33 1.29 4.71
N PHE A 56 -4.10 1.28 4.19
CA PHE A 56 -3.25 0.09 4.13
C PHE A 56 -2.90 -0.39 5.53
N HIS A 57 -2.31 0.47 6.37
CA HIS A 57 -1.81 0.06 7.68
C HIS A 57 -2.93 -0.48 8.59
N ALA A 58 -4.06 0.22 8.68
CA ALA A 58 -5.17 -0.22 9.52
C ALA A 58 -5.76 -1.56 9.03
N SER A 59 -5.90 -1.73 7.72
CA SER A 59 -6.45 -2.96 7.12
C SER A 59 -5.46 -4.13 7.22
N ALA A 60 -4.18 -3.90 6.97
CA ALA A 60 -3.12 -4.90 7.10
C ALA A 60 -2.97 -5.37 8.55
N MET A 61 -2.99 -4.45 9.52
CA MET A 61 -2.94 -4.81 10.94
C MET A 61 -4.18 -5.60 11.35
N THR A 62 -5.37 -5.20 10.90
CA THR A 62 -6.61 -5.95 11.14
C THR A 62 -6.55 -7.35 10.53
N PHE A 63 -6.01 -7.47 9.31
CA PHE A 63 -5.80 -8.77 8.65
C PHE A 63 -4.86 -9.66 9.47
N VAL A 64 -3.66 -9.15 9.80
CA VAL A 64 -2.66 -9.89 10.61
C VAL A 64 -3.26 -10.33 11.94
N GLN A 65 -3.99 -9.45 12.63
CA GLN A 65 -4.63 -9.80 13.90
C GLN A 65 -5.64 -10.93 13.77
N ARG A 66 -6.40 -10.97 12.66
CA ARG A 66 -7.37 -12.04 12.38
C ARG A 66 -6.73 -13.33 11.91
N SER A 67 -5.59 -13.26 11.21
CA SER A 67 -4.90 -14.43 10.68
C SER A 67 -4.15 -15.25 11.74
N PHE A 68 -3.86 -14.66 12.90
CA PHE A 68 -3.12 -15.31 13.98
C PHE A 68 -4.00 -15.49 15.22
N GLY A 69 -3.90 -16.65 15.88
CA GLY A 69 -4.67 -16.95 17.08
C GLY A 69 -4.23 -16.15 18.32
N PRO A 70 -5.01 -16.23 19.42
CA PRO A 70 -4.58 -15.69 20.72
C PRO A 70 -3.21 -16.24 21.12
N GLY A 71 -2.33 -15.38 21.65
CA GLY A 71 -0.95 -15.73 22.00
C GLY A 71 0.06 -15.71 20.85
N GLN A 72 -0.37 -15.71 19.59
CA GLN A 72 0.53 -15.65 18.41
C GLN A 72 0.57 -14.28 17.70
N GLN A 73 -0.06 -13.27 18.31
CA GLN A 73 -0.12 -11.92 17.77
C GLN A 73 1.26 -11.27 17.57
N GLY A 74 2.19 -11.52 18.50
CA GLY A 74 3.58 -11.06 18.38
C GLY A 74 4.30 -11.65 17.17
N GLN A 75 4.08 -12.95 16.88
CA GLN A 75 4.64 -13.61 15.70
C GLN A 75 4.06 -13.03 14.40
N GLY A 76 2.75 -12.78 14.37
CA GLY A 76 2.09 -12.14 13.23
C GLY A 76 2.65 -10.75 12.92
N GLN A 77 2.85 -9.92 13.95
CA GLN A 77 3.46 -8.60 13.79
C GLN A 77 4.94 -8.69 13.37
N ALA A 78 5.70 -9.65 13.90
CA ALA A 78 7.09 -9.87 13.50
C ALA A 78 7.19 -10.29 12.02
N LEU A 79 6.32 -11.19 11.56
CA LEU A 79 6.25 -11.59 10.15
C LEU A 79 5.90 -10.40 9.25
N TYR A 80 4.86 -9.64 9.62
CA TYR A 80 4.47 -8.43 8.89
C TYR A 80 5.62 -7.41 8.79
N ALA A 81 6.29 -7.13 9.90
CA ALA A 81 7.42 -6.20 9.94
C ALA A 81 8.59 -6.69 9.08
N THR A 82 8.88 -7.99 9.10
CA THR A 82 9.95 -8.60 8.29
C THR A 82 9.64 -8.50 6.80
N LEU A 83 8.42 -8.85 6.38
CA LEU A 83 8.00 -8.74 4.98
C LEU A 83 8.00 -7.29 4.49
N ALA A 84 7.53 -6.35 5.32
CA ALA A 84 7.59 -4.93 5.02
C ALA A 84 9.04 -4.44 4.89
N GLY A 85 9.94 -4.89 5.76
CA GLY A 85 11.37 -4.57 5.72
C GLY A 85 12.06 -5.10 4.46
N ILE A 86 11.80 -6.36 4.09
CA ILE A 86 12.31 -6.96 2.83
C ILE A 86 11.79 -6.17 1.63
N GLY A 87 10.49 -5.88 1.58
CA GLY A 87 9.91 -5.07 0.52
C GLY A 87 10.54 -3.68 0.43
N GLY A 88 10.80 -3.04 1.56
CA GLY A 88 11.49 -1.75 1.64
C GLY A 88 12.93 -1.83 1.11
N ALA A 89 13.69 -2.86 1.50
CA ALA A 89 15.07 -3.06 1.05
C ALA A 89 15.15 -3.34 -0.47
N VAL A 90 14.32 -4.26 -0.97
CA VAL A 90 14.23 -4.59 -2.39
C VAL A 90 13.78 -3.36 -3.19
N GLY A 91 12.77 -2.64 -2.72
CA GLY A 91 12.28 -1.41 -3.35
C GLY A 91 13.34 -0.31 -3.40
N ALA A 92 14.09 -0.09 -2.32
CA ALA A 92 15.19 0.88 -2.28
C ALA A 92 16.30 0.53 -3.29
N LEU A 93 16.68 -0.75 -3.38
CA LEU A 93 17.69 -1.20 -4.32
C LEU A 93 17.25 -0.97 -5.79
N TYR A 94 16.07 -1.46 -6.15
CA TYR A 94 15.57 -1.33 -7.53
C TYR A 94 15.27 0.11 -7.92
N SER A 95 14.72 0.92 -7.00
CA SER A 95 14.49 2.35 -7.28
C SER A 95 15.82 3.09 -7.46
N GLY A 96 16.85 2.81 -6.66
CA GLY A 96 18.18 3.40 -6.84
C GLY A 96 18.81 3.07 -8.20
N TYR A 97 18.78 1.80 -8.62
CA TYR A 97 19.31 1.42 -9.94
C TYR A 97 18.49 1.99 -11.08
N SER A 98 17.18 1.77 -11.08
CA SER A 98 16.30 2.24 -12.17
C SER A 98 16.28 3.76 -12.28
N TRP A 99 16.40 4.49 -11.18
CA TRP A 99 16.42 5.96 -11.23
C TRP A 99 17.62 6.47 -12.01
N ASN A 100 18.80 5.87 -11.79
CA ASN A 100 20.03 6.27 -12.46
C ASN A 100 20.08 5.82 -13.93
N THR A 101 19.51 4.65 -14.27
CA THR A 101 19.63 4.07 -15.62
C THR A 101 18.44 4.34 -16.52
N LEU A 102 17.23 4.43 -15.97
CA LEU A 102 15.96 4.56 -16.71
C LEU A 102 15.24 5.88 -16.43
N GLY A 103 15.66 6.61 -15.40
CA GLY A 103 15.10 7.90 -15.02
C GLY A 103 13.84 7.80 -14.14
N PRO A 104 13.43 8.94 -13.55
CA PRO A 104 12.39 9.00 -12.52
C PRO A 104 11.01 8.53 -13.01
N ALA A 105 10.62 8.91 -14.22
CA ALA A 105 9.32 8.55 -14.78
C ALA A 105 9.13 7.03 -14.88
N PHE A 106 10.16 6.32 -15.35
CA PHE A 106 10.13 4.86 -15.46
C PHE A 106 10.18 4.19 -14.08
N THR A 107 11.03 4.67 -13.18
CA THR A 107 11.12 4.16 -11.80
C THR A 107 9.79 4.26 -11.07
N PHE A 108 9.10 5.40 -11.15
CA PHE A 108 7.79 5.55 -10.54
C PHE A 108 6.70 4.75 -11.26
N SER A 109 6.80 4.56 -12.57
CA SER A 109 5.88 3.69 -13.32
C SER A 109 6.00 2.23 -12.88
N MET A 110 7.21 1.74 -12.61
CA MET A 110 7.42 0.40 -12.04
C MET A 110 6.75 0.26 -10.66
N ALA A 111 6.86 1.27 -9.80
CA ALA A 111 6.17 1.29 -8.51
C ALA A 111 4.64 1.31 -8.65
N SER A 112 4.12 2.03 -9.65
CA SER A 112 2.70 2.03 -9.99
C SER A 112 2.21 0.64 -10.43
N VAL A 113 2.93 0.00 -11.35
CA VAL A 113 2.61 -1.37 -11.80
C VAL A 113 2.68 -2.38 -10.65
N ALA A 114 3.69 -2.29 -9.79
CA ALA A 114 3.79 -3.16 -8.61
C ALA A 114 2.59 -2.99 -7.66
N ALA A 115 2.14 -1.76 -7.43
CA ALA A 115 0.95 -1.49 -6.63
C ALA A 115 -0.33 -2.03 -7.30
N LEU A 116 -0.48 -1.91 -8.62
CA LEU A 116 -1.60 -2.51 -9.35
C LEU A 116 -1.58 -4.04 -9.28
N ALA A 117 -0.41 -4.66 -9.42
CA ALA A 117 -0.26 -6.10 -9.27
C ALA A 117 -0.69 -6.55 -7.87
N ALA A 118 -0.31 -5.81 -6.82
CA ALA A 118 -0.78 -6.06 -5.46
C ALA A 118 -2.31 -5.91 -5.34
N ALA A 119 -2.92 -4.92 -5.99
CA ALA A 119 -4.38 -4.78 -6.02
C ALA A 119 -5.05 -6.02 -6.66
N VAL A 120 -4.51 -6.53 -7.76
CA VAL A 120 -5.02 -7.75 -8.44
C VAL A 120 -4.83 -8.99 -7.56
N ILE A 121 -3.70 -9.13 -6.88
CA ILE A 121 -3.46 -10.24 -5.93
C ILE A 121 -4.49 -10.20 -4.80
N ILE A 122 -4.73 -9.03 -4.19
CA ILE A 122 -5.77 -8.88 -3.17
C ILE A 122 -7.17 -9.16 -3.74
N ALA A 123 -7.45 -8.70 -4.96
CA ALA A 123 -8.72 -8.94 -5.61
C ALA A 123 -8.97 -10.42 -5.95
N THR A 124 -7.94 -11.24 -6.09
CA THR A 124 -8.09 -12.65 -6.51
C THR A 124 -7.84 -13.66 -5.40
N ARG A 125 -7.00 -13.33 -4.41
CA ARG A 125 -6.52 -14.28 -3.39
C ARG A 125 -7.06 -14.01 -2.00
N LEU A 126 -7.35 -12.75 -1.67
CA LEU A 126 -7.90 -12.44 -0.35
C LEU A 126 -9.40 -12.76 -0.37
N GLN A 127 -9.79 -13.82 0.35
CA GLN A 127 -11.19 -14.18 0.54
C GLN A 127 -11.87 -13.09 1.38
N GLU A 128 -13.13 -12.80 1.04
CA GLU A 128 -13.86 -11.74 1.71
C GLU A 128 -14.41 -12.28 3.03
N ASP A 129 -13.82 -11.85 4.15
CA ASP A 129 -14.46 -12.03 5.45
C ASP A 129 -15.73 -11.18 5.45
N ARG A 130 -16.89 -11.83 5.43
CA ARG A 130 -18.17 -11.14 5.67
C ARG A 130 -18.09 -10.46 7.05
N PRO A 131 -18.46 -9.18 7.17
CA PRO A 131 -18.54 -8.52 8.46
C PRO A 131 -19.56 -9.21 9.38
#